data_AF-A0A948TDB7-F1
#
_entry.id   AF-A0A948TDB7-F1
#
_cell.length_a   1.000
_cell.length_b   1.000
_cell.length_c   1.000
_cell.angle_alpha   90.00
_cell.angle_beta   90.00
_cell.angle_gamma   90.00
#
_symmetry.space_group_name_H-M   'P 1'
#
loop_
_entity.id
_entity.type
_entity.pdbx_description
1 polymer ?
#
loop_
_entity_poly.entity_id
_entity_poly.type
_entity_poly.pdbx_seq_one_letter_code
_entity_poly.pdbx_strand_id
1 'polypeptide(L)'
;MKTNPLVKSIRKKAYYLIMCITIISGLISCSTEEITEDNVVGIYTNLTDNSNTEITIQQASDHFTFKCIFDDNREGSIKSYIWTGTFNNIPSDVVMNGNEEIGTVKFSSGSVEFKAYTQREGTYKGYRDDLADLGYSRSNANDSVIVAKDSIMSETLE
;
A
#
# COMPACT_ATOMS: atom_id res chain seq x y z
N MET A 1 -19.44 41.20 -1.05
CA MET A 1 -19.65 40.03 -0.18
C MET A 1 -18.28 39.51 0.25
N LYS A 2 -17.95 39.64 1.54
CA LYS A 2 -16.67 39.22 2.12
C LYS A 2 -16.68 37.70 2.30
N THR A 3 -15.79 36.99 1.63
CA THR A 3 -15.60 35.55 1.84
C THR A 3 -14.89 35.31 3.16
N ASN A 4 -15.57 34.63 4.08
CA ASN A 4 -15.08 34.35 5.43
C ASN A 4 -13.75 33.56 5.42
N PRO A 5 -12.73 33.98 6.20
CA PRO A 5 -11.42 33.32 6.26
C PRO A 5 -11.44 31.94 6.95
N LEU A 6 -12.58 31.53 7.52
CA LEU A 6 -12.75 30.24 8.20
C LEU A 6 -12.66 29.03 7.26
N VAL A 7 -13.07 29.18 6.00
CA VAL A 7 -13.09 28.06 5.04
C VAL A 7 -11.67 27.65 4.61
N LYS A 8 -10.70 28.57 4.66
CA LYS A 8 -9.29 28.28 4.36
C LYS A 8 -8.57 27.54 5.50
N SER A 9 -9.05 27.66 6.74
CA SER A 9 -8.42 27.03 7.91
C SER A 9 -8.77 25.55 8.04
N ILE A 10 -10.02 25.17 7.71
CA ILE A 10 -10.48 23.77 7.75
C ILE A 10 -9.75 22.93 6.69
N ARG A 11 -9.50 23.49 5.50
CA ARG A 11 -8.75 22.81 4.44
C ARG A 11 -7.25 22.62 4.74
N LYS A 12 -6.67 23.35 5.70
CA LYS A 12 -5.25 23.18 6.08
C LYS A 12 -5.05 22.19 7.23
N LYS A 13 -6.06 21.96 8.08
CA LYS A 13 -5.93 21.03 9.22
C LYS A 13 -6.21 19.57 8.86
N ALA A 14 -6.87 19.30 7.74
CA ALA A 14 -7.07 17.93 7.24
C ALA A 14 -5.80 17.29 6.63
N TYR A 15 -4.77 18.09 6.31
CA TYR A 15 -3.50 17.58 5.76
C TYR A 15 -2.48 17.13 6.82
N TYR A 16 -2.76 17.34 8.10
CA TYR A 16 -1.82 17.00 9.18
C TYR A 16 -2.17 15.72 9.95
N LEU A 17 -3.16 14.95 9.48
CA LEU A 17 -3.61 13.72 10.16
C LEU A 17 -3.38 12.44 9.33
N ILE A 18 -2.43 12.45 8.39
CA ILE A 18 -2.04 11.25 7.63
C ILE A 18 -0.51 11.21 7.56
N MET A 19 0.13 10.92 8.70
CA MET A 19 1.55 10.52 8.76
C MET A 19 1.92 10.12 10.19
N CYS A 20 1.31 9.04 10.68
CA CYS A 20 1.86 8.25 11.78
C CYS A 20 1.54 6.79 11.48
N ILE A 21 2.22 6.23 10.47
CA ILE A 21 2.34 4.78 10.32
C ILE A 21 3.31 4.33 11.41
N THR A 22 2.81 4.17 12.64
CA THR A 22 3.56 3.44 13.66
C THR A 22 3.35 1.96 13.41
N ILE A 23 4.36 1.33 12.84
CA ILE A 23 4.50 -0.11 12.74
C ILE A 23 4.50 -0.65 14.18
N ILE A 24 3.38 -1.20 14.62
CA ILE A 24 3.33 -2.01 15.84
C ILE A 24 3.80 -3.40 15.42
N SER A 25 5.10 -3.64 15.56
CA SER A 25 5.70 -4.96 15.44
C SER A 25 5.20 -5.82 16.59
N GLY A 26 4.15 -6.61 16.33
CA GLY A 26 3.73 -7.70 17.20
C GLY A 26 4.81 -8.78 17.19
N LEU A 27 5.70 -8.74 18.18
CA LEU A 27 6.72 -9.76 18.39
C LEU A 27 6.04 -11.05 18.88
N ILE A 28 5.88 -12.02 17.98
CA ILE A 28 5.83 -13.43 18.35
C ILE A 28 7.06 -14.08 17.74
N SER A 29 7.91 -14.60 18.63
CA SER A 29 9.23 -15.18 18.38
C SER A 29 9.27 -16.25 17.28
N CYS A 30 9.84 -15.94 16.11
CA CYS A 30 10.81 -16.76 15.37
C CYS A 30 11.27 -15.99 14.12
N SER A 31 12.59 -15.84 13.94
CA SER A 31 13.28 -15.14 12.82
C SER A 31 12.64 -13.81 12.37
N THR A 32 13.13 -12.69 12.92
CA THR A 32 12.83 -11.36 12.39
C THR A 32 13.49 -11.18 11.03
N GLU A 33 12.81 -11.65 9.99
CA GLU A 33 13.03 -11.14 8.64
C GLU A 33 12.51 -9.70 8.61
N GLU A 34 13.38 -8.76 8.25
CA GLU A 34 13.03 -7.34 8.18
C GLU A 34 12.15 -7.12 6.95
N ILE A 35 10.84 -6.94 7.16
CA ILE A 35 9.89 -6.61 6.10
C ILE A 35 9.98 -5.10 5.86
N THR A 36 10.66 -4.70 4.78
CA THR A 36 10.79 -3.30 4.37
C THR A 36 9.66 -2.90 3.40
N GLU A 37 9.50 -1.60 3.13
CA GLU A 37 8.55 -1.09 2.12
C GLU A 37 8.84 -1.65 0.71
N ASP A 38 10.05 -2.12 0.45
CA ASP A 38 10.47 -2.71 -0.82
C ASP A 38 9.86 -4.11 -1.07
N ASN A 39 9.29 -4.74 -0.04
CA ASN A 39 8.71 -6.08 -0.13
C ASN A 39 7.21 -6.07 -0.47
N VAL A 40 6.61 -4.90 -0.72
CA VAL A 40 5.18 -4.78 -1.08
C VAL A 40 4.94 -5.36 -2.47
N VAL A 41 4.16 -6.44 -2.53
CA VAL A 41 3.75 -7.11 -3.78
C VAL A 41 2.56 -6.40 -4.42
N GLY A 42 1.72 -5.78 -3.61
CA GLY A 42 0.63 -4.96 -4.11
C GLY A 42 -0.18 -4.28 -3.02
N ILE A 43 -0.72 -3.13 -3.39
CA ILE A 43 -1.75 -2.41 -2.64
C ILE A 43 -3.01 -2.44 -3.50
N TYR A 44 -4.11 -2.88 -2.89
CA TYR A 44 -5.40 -3.05 -3.55
C TYR A 44 -6.45 -2.21 -2.84
N THR A 45 -7.00 -1.22 -3.52
CA THR A 45 -7.94 -0.26 -2.93
C THR A 45 -9.33 -0.38 -3.56
N ASN A 46 -10.36 0.00 -2.82
CA ASN A 46 -11.70 0.14 -3.36
C ASN A 46 -12.54 1.10 -2.49
N LEU A 47 -13.14 2.10 -3.13
CA LEU A 47 -14.07 3.04 -2.50
C LEU A 47 -15.49 2.69 -2.95
N THR A 48 -16.34 2.25 -2.01
CA THR A 48 -17.74 1.88 -2.28
C THR A 48 -18.65 2.42 -1.18
N ASP A 49 -19.74 3.11 -1.54
CA ASP A 49 -20.73 3.64 -0.59
C ASP A 49 -20.10 4.41 0.59
N ASN A 50 -19.20 5.34 0.27
CA ASN A 50 -18.36 6.10 1.20
C ASN A 50 -17.40 5.27 2.06
N SER A 51 -17.41 3.94 1.96
CA SER A 51 -16.52 3.06 2.70
C SER A 51 -15.26 2.77 1.89
N ASN A 52 -14.11 2.70 2.55
CA ASN A 52 -12.83 2.43 1.91
C ASN A 52 -12.31 1.06 2.32
N THR A 53 -11.81 0.30 1.35
CA THR A 53 -11.07 -0.94 1.58
C THR A 53 -9.65 -0.76 1.07
N GLU A 54 -8.65 -1.10 1.88
CA GLU A 54 -7.25 -1.17 1.48
C GLU A 54 -6.70 -2.53 1.90
N ILE A 55 -6.17 -3.29 0.94
CA ILE A 55 -5.51 -4.58 1.19
C ILE A 55 -4.06 -4.43 0.74
N THR A 56 -3.14 -4.67 1.66
CA THR A 56 -1.70 -4.64 1.41
C THR A 56 -1.15 -6.04 1.57
N ILE A 57 -0.42 -6.50 0.56
CA ILE A 57 0.25 -7.80 0.52
C ILE A 57 1.75 -7.56 0.40
N GLN A 58 2.55 -8.15 1.28
CA GLN A 58 4.00 -8.12 1.19
C GLN A 58 4.54 -9.55 1.14
N GLN A 59 5.66 -9.75 0.46
CA GLN A 59 6.33 -11.04 0.37
C GLN A 59 7.49 -11.09 1.38
N ALA A 60 7.47 -12.10 2.24
CA ALA A 60 8.62 -12.52 3.03
C ALA A 60 9.34 -13.69 2.32
N SER A 61 10.42 -14.23 2.90
CA SER A 61 11.21 -15.29 2.28
C SER A 61 10.41 -16.56 1.96
N ASP A 62 9.51 -16.96 2.85
CA ASP A 62 8.76 -18.23 2.77
C ASP A 62 7.24 -18.07 2.86
N HIS A 63 6.72 -16.87 3.08
CA HIS A 63 5.30 -16.58 3.22
C HIS A 63 4.94 -15.18 2.71
N PHE A 64 3.64 -14.84 2.76
CA PHE A 64 3.13 -13.51 2.53
C PHE A 64 2.58 -12.92 3.81
N THR A 65 2.83 -11.64 4.04
CA THR A 65 2.10 -10.88 5.05
C THR A 65 0.91 -10.18 4.41
N PHE A 66 -0.13 -10.07 5.21
CA PHE A 66 -1.43 -9.58 4.82
C PHE A 66 -1.88 -8.50 5.80
N LYS A 67 -2.39 -7.40 5.25
CA LYS A 67 -3.14 -6.41 6.01
C LYS A 67 -4.37 -5.98 5.22
N CYS A 68 -5.53 -5.93 5.87
CA CYS A 68 -6.74 -5.35 5.32
C CYS A 68 -7.28 -4.29 6.28
N ILE A 69 -7.56 -3.10 5.76
CA ILE A 69 -8.23 -2.01 6.46
C ILE A 69 -9.58 -1.79 5.78
N PHE A 70 -10.65 -1.76 6.55
CA PHE A 70 -11.97 -1.35 6.10
C PHE A 70 -12.48 -0.20 6.95
N ASP A 71 -12.65 0.98 6.34
CA ASP A 71 -13.26 2.15 6.95
C ASP A 71 -14.72 2.25 6.51
N ASP A 72 -15.64 1.99 7.44
CA ASP A 72 -17.08 2.12 7.24
C ASP A 72 -17.52 3.55 7.60
N ASN A 73 -17.86 4.34 6.57
CA ASN A 73 -18.25 5.75 6.73
C ASN A 73 -19.75 5.99 6.44
N ARG A 74 -20.58 4.95 6.48
CA ARG A 74 -22.01 5.07 6.10
C ARG A 74 -22.86 5.77 7.15
N GLU A 75 -22.53 5.62 8.43
CA GLU A 75 -23.37 6.03 9.56
C GLU A 75 -22.96 7.38 10.18
N GLY A 76 -22.33 8.28 9.40
CA GLY A 76 -21.91 9.61 9.86
C GLY A 76 -20.78 9.63 10.90
N SER A 77 -20.31 8.45 11.34
CA SER A 77 -19.12 8.24 12.17
C SER A 77 -18.26 7.15 11.52
N ILE A 78 -16.95 7.37 11.49
CA ILE A 78 -16.00 6.43 10.87
C ILE A 78 -15.76 5.27 11.83
N LYS A 79 -16.03 4.04 11.38
CA LYS A 79 -15.62 2.81 12.08
C LYS A 79 -14.56 2.10 11.24
N SER A 80 -13.37 1.90 11.81
CA SER A 80 -12.27 1.22 11.15
C SER A 80 -12.11 -0.20 11.68
N TYR A 81 -11.95 -1.16 10.77
CA TYR A 81 -11.68 -2.57 11.06
C TYR A 81 -10.36 -2.95 10.40
N ILE A 82 -9.47 -3.63 11.14
CA ILE A 82 -8.10 -3.88 10.69
C ILE A 82 -7.73 -5.34 10.94
N TRP A 83 -7.51 -6.08 9.87
CA TRP A 83 -7.01 -7.45 9.92
C TRP A 83 -5.54 -7.49 9.54
N THR A 84 -4.76 -8.28 10.28
CA THR A 84 -3.34 -8.55 10.00
C THR A 84 -3.10 -10.04 10.14
N GLY A 85 -2.35 -10.63 9.21
CA GLY A 85 -2.02 -12.04 9.26
C GLY A 85 -1.00 -12.44 8.20
N THR A 86 -0.87 -13.75 8.00
CA THR A 86 0.01 -14.35 7.01
C THR A 86 -0.69 -15.48 6.26
N PHE A 87 -0.21 -15.76 5.05
CA PHE A 87 -0.64 -16.89 4.23
C PHE A 87 0.53 -17.34 3.34
N ASN A 88 0.46 -18.55 2.75
CA ASN A 88 1.60 -19.14 2.06
C ASN A 88 1.36 -19.32 0.56
N ASN A 89 0.11 -19.43 0.12
CA ASN A 89 -0.23 -19.85 -1.22
C ASN A 89 -1.02 -18.80 -2.02
N ILE A 90 -0.81 -18.81 -3.33
CA ILE A 90 -1.55 -18.02 -4.34
C ILE A 90 -2.08 -19.03 -5.37
N PRO A 91 -3.31 -18.89 -5.92
CA PRO A 91 -4.15 -17.69 -5.89
C PRO A 91 -5.11 -17.59 -4.72
N SER A 92 -5.16 -18.55 -3.81
CA SER A 92 -6.03 -18.46 -2.64
C SER A 92 -5.45 -19.26 -1.48
N ASP A 93 -5.65 -18.75 -0.27
CA ASP A 93 -5.21 -19.41 0.95
C ASP A 93 -5.98 -18.88 2.16
N VAL A 94 -5.82 -19.58 3.28
CA VAL A 94 -6.28 -19.15 4.60
C VAL A 94 -5.31 -18.09 5.14
N VAL A 95 -5.87 -17.03 5.73
CA VAL A 95 -5.09 -16.00 6.42
C VAL A 95 -5.10 -16.29 7.91
N MET A 96 -3.90 -16.47 8.47
CA MET A 96 -3.67 -16.78 9.88
C MET A 96 -3.14 -15.57 10.64
N ASN A 97 -3.69 -15.28 11.81
CA ASN A 97 -3.09 -14.37 12.79
C ASN A 97 -2.55 -15.20 13.96
N GLY A 98 -1.28 -15.57 13.89
CA GLY A 98 -0.72 -16.61 14.76
C GLY A 98 -1.39 -17.95 14.48
N ASN A 99 -2.14 -18.49 15.44
CA ASN A 99 -2.87 -19.76 15.32
C ASN A 99 -4.36 -19.58 15.02
N GLU A 100 -4.84 -18.34 14.88
CA GLU A 100 -6.25 -18.04 14.60
C GLU A 100 -6.47 -17.84 13.10
N GLU A 101 -7.40 -18.59 12.53
CA GLU A 101 -7.90 -18.36 11.18
C GLU A 101 -8.82 -17.12 11.18
N ILE A 102 -8.39 -16.05 10.50
CA ILE A 102 -9.12 -14.77 10.48
C ILE A 102 -9.89 -14.53 9.18
N GLY A 103 -9.65 -15.35 8.16
CA GLY A 103 -10.31 -15.23 6.87
C GLY A 103 -9.62 -16.02 5.76
N THR A 104 -10.10 -15.83 4.54
CA THR A 104 -9.47 -16.37 3.32
C THR A 104 -9.16 -15.24 2.34
N VAL A 105 -8.01 -15.34 1.68
CA VAL A 105 -7.61 -14.42 0.61
C VAL A 105 -7.76 -15.11 -0.74
N LYS A 106 -8.15 -14.35 -1.77
CA LYS A 106 -8.23 -14.81 -3.15
C LYS A 106 -7.79 -13.72 -4.11
N PHE A 107 -6.81 -14.07 -4.94
CA PHE A 107 -6.28 -13.26 -6.02
C PHE A 107 -7.05 -13.53 -7.31
N SER A 108 -7.26 -12.48 -8.08
CA SER A 108 -7.76 -12.51 -9.45
C SER A 108 -7.01 -11.46 -10.27
N SER A 109 -7.17 -11.47 -11.59
CA SER A 109 -6.48 -10.50 -12.46
C SER A 109 -6.82 -9.07 -12.03
N GLY A 110 -5.83 -8.35 -11.47
CA GLY A 110 -5.98 -6.98 -11.00
C GLY A 110 -6.80 -6.77 -9.73
N SER A 111 -7.14 -7.81 -8.96
CA SER A 111 -7.91 -7.63 -7.72
C SER A 111 -7.59 -8.67 -6.65
N VAL A 112 -7.80 -8.29 -5.39
CA VAL A 112 -7.74 -9.19 -4.23
C VAL A 112 -9.04 -9.12 -3.48
N GLU A 113 -9.55 -10.28 -3.08
CA GLU A 113 -10.70 -10.43 -2.21
C GLU A 113 -10.25 -11.07 -0.89
N PHE A 114 -10.66 -10.48 0.22
CA PHE A 114 -10.51 -11.01 1.56
C PHE A 114 -11.88 -11.27 2.18
N LYS A 115 -12.15 -12.53 2.51
CA LYS A 115 -13.35 -12.92 3.25
C LYS A 115 -12.99 -13.04 4.73
N ALA A 116 -13.38 -12.07 5.54
CA ALA A 116 -13.09 -12.04 6.97
C ALA A 116 -14.08 -12.88 7.79
N TYR A 117 -13.56 -13.56 8.81
CA TYR A 117 -14.35 -14.30 9.80
C TYR A 117 -14.36 -13.64 11.18
N THR A 118 -13.50 -12.64 11.41
CA THR A 118 -13.36 -11.95 12.70
C THR A 118 -13.60 -10.45 12.57
N GLN A 119 -13.77 -9.76 13.71
CA GLN A 119 -14.08 -8.32 13.86
C GLN A 119 -15.39 -7.87 13.20
N ARG A 120 -15.48 -7.96 11.88
CA ARG A 120 -16.66 -7.69 11.06
C ARG A 120 -16.66 -8.67 9.90
N GLU A 121 -17.44 -9.74 10.04
CA GLU A 121 -17.61 -10.72 8.96
C GLU A 121 -18.07 -10.04 7.68
N GLY A 122 -17.49 -10.47 6.56
CA GLY A 122 -17.79 -9.89 5.27
C GLY A 122 -16.75 -10.21 4.22
N THR A 123 -16.96 -9.65 3.04
CA THR A 123 -16.05 -9.76 1.90
C THR A 123 -15.57 -8.38 1.51
N TYR A 124 -14.27 -8.19 1.57
CA TYR A 124 -13.57 -6.94 1.31
C TYR A 124 -12.77 -7.13 0.04
N LYS A 125 -13.06 -6.32 -0.98
CA LYS A 125 -12.42 -6.45 -2.29
C LYS A 125 -11.71 -5.16 -2.63
N GLY A 126 -10.41 -5.28 -2.93
CA GLY A 126 -9.58 -4.23 -3.48
C GLY A 126 -9.24 -4.52 -4.94
N TYR A 127 -9.04 -3.48 -5.71
CA TYR A 127 -8.49 -3.55 -7.07
C TYR A 127 -7.08 -2.98 -7.05
N ARG A 128 -6.20 -3.54 -7.88
CA ARG A 128 -4.82 -3.08 -7.99
C ARG A 128 -4.86 -1.61 -8.38
N ASP A 129 -4.25 -0.78 -7.54
CA ASP A 129 -4.27 0.65 -7.76
C ASP A 129 -3.09 1.04 -8.66
N ASP A 130 -3.36 1.53 -9.86
CA ASP A 130 -2.33 2.12 -10.72
C ASP A 130 -1.71 3.39 -10.08
N LEU A 131 -2.37 4.01 -9.08
CA LEU A 131 -1.81 5.13 -8.32
C LEU A 131 -0.73 4.72 -7.30
N ALA A 132 -0.62 3.45 -6.92
CA ALA A 132 0.48 2.99 -6.08
C ALA A 132 1.83 3.05 -6.84
N ASP A 133 1.81 2.98 -8.17
CA ASP A 133 3.01 3.13 -9.02
C ASP A 133 3.46 4.60 -9.18
N LEU A 134 2.60 5.58 -8.86
CA LEU A 134 2.96 7.00 -8.89
C LEU A 134 3.90 7.41 -7.74
N GLY A 135 4.10 6.53 -6.74
CA GLY A 135 5.17 6.64 -5.75
C GLY A 135 6.55 6.19 -6.24
N TYR A 136 6.62 5.44 -7.36
CA TYR A 136 7.87 4.84 -7.86
C TYR A 136 8.43 5.51 -9.12
N SER A 137 7.77 6.54 -9.66
CA SER A 137 8.35 7.43 -10.67
C SER A 137 9.18 8.57 -10.05
N ARG A 138 10.19 8.22 -9.25
CA ARG A 138 11.32 9.12 -8.97
C ARG A 138 12.57 8.58 -9.67
N SER A 139 12.69 8.97 -10.93
CA SER A 139 13.97 9.27 -11.60
C SER A 139 15.14 8.33 -11.29
N ASN A 140 15.21 7.18 -11.97
CA ASN A 140 16.50 6.72 -12.48
C ASN A 140 16.83 7.56 -13.73
N ALA A 141 17.09 8.84 -13.52
CA ALA A 141 17.83 9.65 -14.46
C ALA A 141 19.32 9.32 -14.32
N ASN A 142 19.68 8.07 -14.61
CA ASN A 142 21.01 7.77 -15.14
C ASN A 142 20.91 7.96 -16.65
N ASP A 143 20.66 9.20 -17.05
CA ASP A 143 21.02 9.66 -18.37
C ASP A 143 22.54 9.78 -18.34
N SER A 144 23.22 8.65 -18.58
CA SER A 144 24.62 8.68 -18.95
C SER A 144 24.69 9.41 -20.29
N VAL A 145 24.80 10.74 -20.22
CA VAL A 145 25.27 11.55 -21.31
C VAL A 145 26.64 11.00 -21.66
N ILE A 146 26.69 10.17 -22.71
CA ILE A 146 27.93 9.83 -23.38
C ILE A 146 28.36 11.15 -24.03
N VAL A 147 29.17 11.92 -23.31
CA VAL A 147 29.92 13.03 -23.89
C VAL A 147 30.85 12.40 -24.91
N ALA A 148 30.46 12.46 -26.18
CA ALA A 148 31.36 12.19 -27.28
C ALA A 148 32.58 13.11 -27.08
N LYS A 149 33.75 12.51 -26.87
CA LYS A 149 35.02 13.21 -26.96
C LYS A 149 35.16 13.69 -28.40
N ASP A 150 35.04 14.99 -28.62
CA ASP A 150 35.48 15.61 -29.86
C ASP A 150 36.98 15.32 -30.04
N SER A 151 37.28 14.55 -31.08
CA SER A 151 38.64 14.33 -31.56
C SER A 151 39.21 15.66 -32.03
N ILE A 152 40.33 16.04 -31.41
CA ILE A 152 41.24 17.08 -31.86
C ILE A 152 41.65 16.76 -33.30
N MET A 153 41.31 17.65 -34.24
CA MET A 153 41.93 17.67 -35.56
C MET A 153 42.77 18.95 -35.65
N SER A 154 44.08 18.80 -35.49
CA SER A 154 45.06 19.82 -35.81
C SER A 154 45.04 20.05 -37.31
N GLU A 155 44.73 21.26 -37.73
CA GLU A 155 45.04 21.73 -39.07
C GLU A 155 46.26 22.67 -38.98
N THR A 156 47.38 22.18 -39.47
CA THR A 156 48.63 22.90 -39.66
C THR A 156 48.44 23.86 -40.83
N LEU A 157 48.62 25.17 -40.61
CA LEU A 157 48.77 26.15 -41.69
C LEU A 157 50.26 26.33 -42.00
N GLU A 158 50.63 26.07 -43.26
CA GLU A 158 51.83 26.62 -43.91
C GLU A 158 51.63 28.10 -44.24
#